data_AF-A0A4Y4XP85-F1
#
_entry.id   AF-A0A4Y4XP85-F1
#
_cell.length_a   1.000
_cell.length_b   1.000
_cell.length_c   1.000
_cell.angle_alpha   90.00
_cell.angle_beta   90.00
_cell.angle_gamma   90.00
#
_symmetry.space_group_name_H-M   'P 1'
#
loop_
_entity.id
_entity.type
_entity.pdbx_description
1 polymer ?
#
loop_
_entity_poly.entity_id
_entity_poly.type
_entity_poly.pdbx_seq_one_letter_code
_entity_poly.pdbx_strand_id
1 'polypeptide(L)'
;FAKERDTIALENDLKQAFAYLNEVDAIGLPTPKSVKENDLILIKLTKLGTLHLDEIFEIVKRLRYIVILQNAFKTFTHLKFHERLNAIVLPPFFNDLIALFDDEGKIKQGANATLDALNESLNRLKKESVKIIHHYARSKELAPYLVDTQSHLKHGYECLLLKSGFSSAIKGVVLERSANGYFYLLPESAQKIAQKITQIGNEIDCCIVEMCQTLS
;
A
#
# COMPACT_ATOMS: atom_id res chain seq x y z
N PHE A 1 41.01 -10.78 -51.99
CA PHE A 1 41.01 -9.65 -51.03
C PHE A 1 39.58 -9.11 -50.83
N ALA A 2 38.72 -9.82 -50.09
CA ALA A 2 37.36 -9.34 -49.75
C ALA A 2 36.71 -10.24 -48.68
N LYS A 3 37.37 -10.43 -47.53
CA LYS A 3 36.75 -11.15 -46.40
C LYS A 3 37.21 -10.72 -45.00
N GLU A 4 38.15 -9.78 -44.89
CA GLU A 4 38.63 -9.29 -43.57
C GLU A 4 37.88 -8.04 -43.09
N ARG A 5 37.23 -7.26 -43.96
CA ARG A 5 36.59 -6.00 -43.57
C ARG A 5 35.34 -6.17 -42.69
N ASP A 6 34.54 -7.21 -42.92
CA ASP A 6 33.29 -7.40 -42.17
C ASP A 6 33.51 -7.96 -40.76
N THR A 7 34.51 -8.83 -40.57
CA THR A 7 34.88 -9.36 -39.25
C THR A 7 35.52 -8.31 -38.34
N ILE A 8 36.33 -7.41 -38.89
CA ILE A 8 36.99 -6.34 -38.12
C ILE A 8 35.97 -5.28 -37.67
N ALA A 9 34.94 -4.99 -38.47
CA ALA A 9 33.87 -4.08 -38.10
C ALA A 9 33.04 -4.62 -36.91
N LEU A 10 32.66 -5.90 -36.95
CA LEU A 10 31.95 -6.59 -35.86
C LEU A 10 32.78 -6.66 -34.56
N GLU A 11 34.08 -6.94 -34.63
CA GLU A 11 34.95 -6.92 -33.45
C GLU A 11 35.09 -5.53 -32.83
N ASN A 12 35.13 -4.48 -33.65
CA ASN A 12 35.23 -3.11 -33.17
C ASN A 12 33.92 -2.65 -32.49
N ASP A 13 32.77 -3.02 -33.08
CA ASP A 13 31.44 -2.76 -32.50
C ASP A 13 31.25 -3.51 -31.17
N LEU A 14 31.73 -4.76 -31.07
CA LEU A 14 31.70 -5.52 -29.81
C LEU A 14 32.58 -4.88 -28.74
N LYS A 15 33.81 -4.48 -29.07
CA LYS A 15 34.70 -3.78 -28.11
C LYS A 15 34.08 -2.48 -27.61
N GLN A 16 33.44 -1.72 -28.50
CA GLN A 16 32.75 -0.49 -28.14
C GLN A 16 31.51 -0.77 -27.26
N ALA A 17 30.75 -1.81 -27.55
CA ALA A 17 29.63 -2.25 -26.70
C ALA A 17 30.10 -2.72 -25.31
N PHE A 18 31.21 -3.47 -25.23
CA PHE A 18 31.81 -3.87 -23.95
C PHE A 18 32.34 -2.69 -23.14
N ALA A 19 32.92 -1.67 -23.79
CA ALA A 19 33.33 -0.44 -23.12
C ALA A 19 32.11 0.27 -22.50
N TYR A 20 31.02 0.42 -23.24
CA TYR A 20 29.78 1.00 -22.71
C TYR A 20 29.16 0.17 -21.59
N LEU A 21 29.20 -1.16 -21.69
CA LEU A 21 28.71 -2.03 -20.63
C LEU A 21 29.53 -1.87 -19.34
N ASN A 22 30.87 -1.84 -19.44
CA ASN A 22 31.73 -1.62 -18.28
C ASN A 22 31.57 -0.22 -17.67
N GLU A 23 31.37 0.81 -18.50
CA GLU A 23 31.07 2.17 -18.04
C GLU A 23 29.75 2.23 -17.28
N VAL A 24 28.71 1.51 -17.76
CA VAL A 24 27.41 1.42 -17.08
C VAL A 24 27.49 0.59 -15.80
N ASP A 25 28.25 -0.51 -15.80
CA ASP A 25 28.43 -1.36 -14.62
C ASP A 25 29.14 -0.60 -13.49
N ALA A 26 30.08 0.28 -13.84
CA ALA A 26 30.76 1.16 -12.89
C ALA A 26 29.82 2.20 -12.22
N ILE A 27 28.64 2.48 -12.77
CA ILE A 27 27.66 3.41 -12.19
C ILE A 27 26.99 2.81 -10.94
N GLY A 28 26.93 1.48 -10.82
CA GLY A 28 26.31 0.81 -9.67
C GLY A 28 24.81 1.10 -9.57
N LEU A 29 24.08 0.92 -10.68
CA LEU A 29 22.65 1.20 -10.73
C LEU A 29 21.87 0.37 -9.70
N PRO A 30 20.95 0.99 -8.94
CA PRO A 30 20.12 0.25 -8.00
C PRO A 30 19.20 -0.68 -8.76
N THR A 31 18.98 -1.88 -8.23
CA THR A 31 18.06 -2.85 -8.84
C THR A 31 16.64 -2.28 -8.90
N PRO A 32 15.97 -2.28 -10.06
CA PRO A 32 14.59 -1.81 -10.15
C PRO A 32 13.68 -2.67 -9.27
N LYS A 33 12.71 -2.03 -8.60
CA LYS A 33 11.65 -2.76 -7.90
C LYS A 33 10.90 -3.64 -8.90
N SER A 34 10.55 -4.86 -8.49
CA SER A 34 9.70 -5.73 -9.33
C SER A 34 8.41 -5.01 -9.67
N VAL A 35 8.14 -4.88 -10.97
CA VAL A 35 6.92 -4.28 -11.50
C VAL A 35 6.07 -5.37 -12.10
N LYS A 36 4.78 -5.40 -11.77
CA LYS A 36 3.84 -6.30 -12.43
C LYS A 36 3.57 -5.77 -13.84
N GLU A 37 3.88 -6.60 -14.84
CA GLU A 37 3.42 -6.34 -16.20
C GLU A 37 1.90 -6.50 -16.23
N ASN A 38 1.20 -5.46 -16.66
CA ASN A 38 -0.24 -5.45 -16.65
C ASN A 38 -0.75 -4.64 -17.83
N ASP A 39 -0.87 -5.30 -18.98
CA ASP A 39 -1.48 -4.72 -20.20
C ASP A 39 -2.90 -4.20 -19.93
N LEU A 40 -3.57 -4.71 -18.88
CA LEU A 40 -4.89 -4.23 -18.47
C LEU A 40 -4.85 -2.78 -17.98
N ILE A 41 -3.72 -2.29 -17.43
CA ILE A 41 -3.58 -0.88 -17.03
C ILE A 41 -3.71 0.02 -18.25
N LEU A 42 -3.01 -0.32 -19.34
CA LEU A 42 -3.08 0.44 -20.60
C LEU A 42 -4.49 0.38 -21.20
N ILE A 43 -5.12 -0.80 -21.19
CA ILE A 43 -6.49 -0.96 -21.67
C ILE A 43 -7.49 -0.14 -20.83
N LYS A 44 -7.34 -0.11 -19.50
CA LYS A 44 -8.18 0.71 -18.62
C LYS A 44 -8.03 2.19 -18.93
N LEU A 45 -6.80 2.70 -19.01
CA LEU A 45 -6.53 4.10 -19.31
C LEU A 45 -7.10 4.52 -20.68
N THR A 46 -6.93 3.69 -21.73
CA THR A 46 -7.50 3.98 -23.06
C THR A 46 -9.03 4.00 -23.08
N LYS A 47 -9.67 3.30 -22.15
CA LYS A 47 -11.14 3.27 -21.99
C LYS A 47 -11.66 4.23 -20.93
N LEU A 48 -10.83 5.15 -20.43
CA LEU A 48 -11.17 6.09 -19.35
C LEU A 48 -11.65 5.37 -18.07
N GLY A 49 -11.10 4.20 -17.80
CA GLY A 49 -11.36 3.41 -16.61
C GLY A 49 -10.54 3.89 -15.42
N THR A 50 -11.11 3.78 -14.22
CA THR A 50 -10.41 4.07 -12.97
C THR A 50 -9.42 2.97 -12.62
N LEU A 51 -8.19 3.35 -12.33
CA LEU A 51 -7.15 2.47 -11.81
C LEU A 51 -7.26 2.34 -10.29
N HIS A 52 -6.95 1.17 -9.76
CA HIS A 52 -6.80 1.00 -8.30
C HIS A 52 -5.44 1.53 -7.83
N LEU A 53 -5.30 1.83 -6.53
CA LEU A 53 -4.06 2.36 -5.95
C LEU A 53 -2.84 1.46 -6.22
N ASP A 54 -3.02 0.14 -6.19
CA ASP A 54 -1.95 -0.80 -6.48
C ASP A 54 -1.51 -0.72 -7.95
N GLU A 55 -2.46 -0.58 -8.88
CA GLU A 55 -2.17 -0.37 -10.31
C GLU A 55 -1.45 0.96 -10.56
N ILE A 56 -1.90 2.04 -9.91
CA ILE A 56 -1.24 3.34 -9.96
C ILE A 56 0.19 3.23 -9.40
N PHE A 57 0.38 2.48 -8.31
CA PHE A 57 1.69 2.31 -7.72
C PHE A 57 2.66 1.54 -8.63
N GLU A 58 2.19 0.58 -9.42
CA GLU A 58 3.02 -0.07 -10.45
C GLU A 58 3.52 0.93 -11.52
N ILE A 59 2.73 1.96 -11.85
CA ILE A 59 3.17 3.07 -12.70
C ILE A 59 4.22 3.91 -11.97
N VAL A 60 3.98 4.27 -10.71
CA VAL A 60 4.89 5.06 -9.88
C VAL A 60 6.27 4.40 -9.76
N LYS A 61 6.36 3.08 -9.61
CA LYS A 61 7.65 2.36 -9.59
C LYS A 61 8.47 2.61 -10.86
N ARG A 62 7.82 2.56 -12.03
CA ARG A 62 8.49 2.82 -13.32
C ARG A 62 8.95 4.27 -13.41
N LEU A 63 8.09 5.21 -13.03
CA LEU A 63 8.40 6.65 -13.02
C LEU A 63 9.58 6.97 -12.09
N ARG A 64 9.60 6.41 -10.87
CA ARG A 64 10.72 6.54 -9.92
C ARG A 64 12.02 6.02 -10.53
N TYR A 65 11.97 4.90 -11.24
CA TYR A 65 13.16 4.34 -11.86
C TYR A 65 13.68 5.20 -13.01
N ILE A 66 12.81 5.81 -13.81
CA ILE A 66 13.22 6.80 -14.83
C ILE A 66 13.97 7.96 -14.16
N VAL A 67 13.45 8.51 -13.05
CA VAL A 67 14.12 9.59 -12.31
C VAL A 67 15.47 9.14 -11.75
N ILE A 68 15.56 7.92 -11.22
CA ILE A 68 16.83 7.34 -10.75
C ILE A 68 17.83 7.25 -11.90
N LEU A 69 17.42 6.73 -13.05
CA LEU A 69 18.29 6.63 -14.23
C LEU A 69 18.75 8.01 -14.68
N GLN A 70 17.85 8.99 -14.83
CA GLN A 70 18.21 10.35 -15.23
C GLN A 70 19.24 10.97 -14.28
N ASN A 71 19.09 10.74 -12.98
CA ASN A 71 20.05 11.21 -11.97
C ASN A 71 21.40 10.47 -12.04
N ALA A 72 21.39 9.14 -12.20
CA ALA A 72 22.60 8.32 -12.28
C ALA A 72 23.44 8.66 -13.52
N PHE A 73 22.79 8.96 -14.64
CA PHE A 73 23.45 9.29 -15.89
C PHE A 73 23.81 10.77 -16.05
N LYS A 74 23.47 11.63 -15.08
CA LYS A 74 23.61 13.11 -15.17
C LYS A 74 25.00 13.59 -15.56
N THR A 75 26.06 12.86 -15.19
CA THR A 75 27.47 13.19 -15.51
C THR A 75 27.97 12.58 -16.82
N PHE A 76 27.19 11.70 -17.45
CA PHE A 76 27.57 10.94 -18.64
C PHE A 76 27.01 11.56 -19.92
N THR A 77 27.20 12.87 -20.08
CA THR A 77 26.60 13.66 -21.16
C THR A 77 27.07 13.28 -22.56
N HIS A 78 28.23 12.62 -22.66
CA HIS A 78 28.81 12.14 -23.92
C HIS A 78 28.13 10.88 -24.46
N LEU A 79 27.32 10.18 -23.65
CA LEU A 79 26.64 8.95 -24.07
C LEU A 79 25.36 9.26 -24.86
N LYS A 80 25.18 8.62 -26.02
CA LYS A 80 23.90 8.66 -26.77
C LYS A 80 22.71 8.18 -25.94
N PHE A 81 22.96 7.28 -24.98
CA PHE A 81 21.93 6.84 -24.05
C PHE A 81 21.47 7.97 -23.12
N HIS A 82 22.38 8.81 -22.62
CA HIS A 82 22.04 9.98 -21.81
C HIS A 82 21.15 10.96 -22.58
N GLU A 83 21.47 11.21 -23.85
CA GLU A 83 20.64 12.06 -24.72
C GLU A 83 19.21 11.51 -24.84
N ARG A 84 19.07 10.21 -25.15
CA ARG A 84 17.76 9.54 -25.25
C ARG A 84 17.00 9.52 -23.94
N LEU A 85 17.70 9.29 -22.83
CA LEU A 85 17.10 9.22 -21.50
C LEU A 85 16.58 10.60 -21.05
N ASN A 86 17.29 11.68 -21.36
CA ASN A 86 16.85 13.04 -21.04
C ASN A 86 15.82 13.60 -22.02
N ALA A 87 15.66 13.00 -23.20
CA ALA A 87 14.52 13.29 -24.07
C ALA A 87 13.17 12.88 -23.44
N ILE A 88 13.18 12.00 -22.43
CA ILE A 88 12.00 11.65 -21.64
C ILE A 88 11.69 12.80 -20.66
N VAL A 89 10.72 13.63 -21.02
CA VAL A 89 10.23 14.71 -20.16
C VAL A 89 9.00 14.23 -19.39
N LEU A 90 9.07 14.24 -18.06
CA LEU A 90 7.94 13.92 -17.19
C LEU A 90 7.11 15.17 -16.91
N PRO A 91 5.82 15.20 -17.28
CA PRO A 91 4.89 16.24 -16.86
C PRO A 91 4.88 16.49 -15.34
N PRO A 92 4.62 17.73 -14.87
CA PRO A 92 4.59 18.06 -13.44
C PRO A 92 3.70 17.13 -12.60
N PHE A 93 2.55 16.72 -13.14
CA PHE A 93 1.65 15.75 -12.53
C PHE A 93 2.34 14.46 -12.07
N PHE A 94 3.32 13.95 -12.83
CA PHE A 94 4.03 12.73 -12.44
C PHE A 94 4.97 12.94 -11.26
N ASN A 95 5.48 14.17 -11.05
CA ASN A 95 6.27 14.47 -9.85
C ASN A 95 5.40 14.41 -8.60
N ASP A 96 4.20 14.98 -8.68
CA ASP A 96 3.21 14.93 -7.60
C ASP A 96 2.77 13.48 -7.34
N LEU A 97 2.53 12.71 -8.40
CA LEU A 97 2.19 11.28 -8.31
C LEU A 97 3.31 10.45 -7.67
N ILE A 98 4.58 10.69 -8.01
CA ILE A 98 5.74 10.02 -7.39
C ILE A 98 5.81 10.35 -5.90
N ALA A 99 5.59 11.62 -5.54
CA ALA A 99 5.66 12.11 -4.18
C ALA A 99 4.53 11.56 -3.29
N LEU A 100 3.36 11.32 -3.87
CA LEU A 100 2.15 10.85 -3.18
C LEU A 100 2.33 9.52 -2.42
N PHE A 101 3.11 8.59 -2.97
CA PHE A 101 3.24 7.23 -2.42
C PHE A 101 4.51 7.06 -1.56
N ASP A 102 4.47 6.18 -0.57
CA ASP A 102 5.65 5.64 0.12
C ASP A 102 6.32 4.53 -0.69
N ASP A 103 7.22 3.76 -0.07
CA ASP A 103 7.95 2.69 -0.74
C ASP A 103 7.18 1.36 -0.79
N GLU A 104 6.15 1.26 0.05
CA GLU A 104 5.23 0.14 0.21
C GLU A 104 3.98 0.28 -0.67
N GLY A 105 3.76 1.45 -1.27
CA GLY A 105 2.61 1.73 -2.14
C GLY A 105 1.39 2.28 -1.41
N LYS A 106 1.56 2.81 -0.20
CA LYS A 106 0.52 3.55 0.51
C LYS A 106 0.66 5.04 0.23
N ILE A 107 -0.45 5.75 0.36
CA ILE A 107 -0.46 7.21 0.35
C ILE A 107 0.33 7.71 1.57
N LYS A 108 1.31 8.59 1.35
CA LYS A 108 2.09 9.19 2.43
C LYS A 108 1.22 10.04 3.32
N GLN A 109 1.50 10.00 4.62
CA GLN A 109 0.96 10.96 5.57
C GLN A 109 1.36 12.38 5.15
N GLY A 110 0.41 13.31 5.20
CA GLY A 110 0.56 14.69 4.77
C GLY A 110 0.24 14.93 3.29
N ALA A 111 0.05 13.87 2.49
CA ALA A 111 -0.29 14.02 1.07
C ALA A 111 -1.79 14.29 0.83
N ASN A 112 -2.65 13.93 1.78
CA ASN A 112 -4.08 14.23 1.74
C ASN A 112 -4.61 14.47 3.16
N ALA A 113 -4.94 15.73 3.47
CA ALA A 113 -5.38 16.13 4.81
C ALA A 113 -6.68 15.45 5.26
N THR A 114 -7.61 15.18 4.33
CA THR A 114 -8.87 14.49 4.63
C THR A 114 -8.61 13.04 5.01
N LEU A 115 -7.81 12.33 4.20
CA LEU A 115 -7.44 10.95 4.45
C LEU A 115 -6.66 10.80 5.77
N ASP A 116 -5.76 11.74 6.07
CA ASP A 116 -5.03 11.78 7.33
C ASP A 116 -5.98 11.93 8.53
N ALA A 117 -6.90 12.89 8.48
CA ALA A 117 -7.87 13.13 9.56
C ALA A 117 -8.81 11.92 9.78
N LEU A 118 -9.22 11.26 8.70
CA LEU A 118 -10.04 10.04 8.77
C LEU A 118 -9.25 8.89 9.39
N ASN A 119 -8.00 8.67 8.97
CA ASN A 119 -7.13 7.63 9.53
C ASN A 119 -6.82 7.86 11.01
N GLU A 120 -6.58 9.10 11.42
CA GLU A 120 -6.40 9.46 12.84
C GLU A 120 -7.66 9.17 13.65
N SER A 121 -8.83 9.55 13.12
CA SER A 121 -10.12 9.28 13.75
C SER A 121 -10.39 7.79 13.90
N LEU A 122 -10.12 7.00 12.85
CA LEU A 122 -10.23 5.54 12.86
C LEU A 122 -9.33 4.93 13.92
N ASN A 123 -8.06 5.35 13.98
CA ASN A 123 -7.09 4.87 14.95
C ASN A 123 -7.50 5.21 16.39
N ARG A 124 -8.04 6.41 16.64
CA ARG A 124 -8.58 6.79 17.94
C ARG A 124 -9.75 5.91 18.35
N LEU A 125 -10.71 5.68 17.46
CA LEU A 125 -11.89 4.85 17.73
C LEU A 125 -11.51 3.38 17.98
N LYS A 126 -10.57 2.83 17.21
CA LYS A 126 -10.04 1.47 17.44
C LYS A 126 -9.42 1.34 18.84
N LYS A 127 -8.59 2.31 19.25
CA LYS A 127 -8.01 2.34 20.61
C LYS A 127 -9.08 2.45 21.70
N GLU A 128 -10.14 3.23 21.46
CA GLU A 128 -11.27 3.35 22.39
C GLU A 128 -12.05 2.04 22.52
N SER A 129 -12.31 1.35 21.41
CA SER A 129 -12.96 0.03 21.40
C SER A 129 -12.17 -0.99 22.23
N VAL A 130 -10.85 -1.07 22.00
CA VAL A 130 -9.94 -1.94 22.79
C VAL A 130 -10.02 -1.61 24.28
N LYS A 131 -10.06 -0.32 24.67
CA LYS A 131 -10.19 0.08 26.09
C LYS A 131 -11.49 -0.42 26.72
N ILE A 132 -12.61 -0.38 26.00
CA ILE A 132 -13.90 -0.90 26.49
C ILE A 132 -13.80 -2.40 26.75
N ILE A 133 -13.26 -3.17 25.81
CA ILE A 133 -13.11 -4.62 25.97
C ILE A 133 -12.20 -4.94 27.16
N HIS A 134 -11.07 -4.25 27.27
CA HIS A 134 -10.15 -4.39 28.39
C HIS A 134 -10.74 -4.01 29.75
N HIS A 135 -11.71 -3.10 29.79
CA HIS A 135 -12.44 -2.75 31.01
C HIS A 135 -13.32 -3.93 31.45
N TYR A 136 -14.11 -4.51 30.54
CA TYR A 136 -14.94 -5.68 30.85
C TYR A 136 -14.12 -6.92 31.20
N ALA A 137 -13.00 -7.15 30.50
CA ALA A 137 -12.09 -8.27 30.76
C ALA A 137 -11.51 -8.25 32.19
N ARG A 138 -11.54 -7.09 32.88
CA ARG A 138 -11.07 -6.94 34.27
C ARG A 138 -12.22 -6.77 35.26
N SER A 139 -13.47 -6.83 34.81
CA SER A 139 -14.64 -6.69 35.68
C SER A 139 -14.75 -7.91 36.61
N LYS A 140 -14.87 -7.66 37.91
CA LYS A 140 -15.10 -8.72 38.92
C LYS A 140 -16.44 -9.41 38.72
N GLU A 141 -17.45 -8.69 38.22
CA GLU A 141 -18.78 -9.23 37.94
C GLU A 141 -18.75 -10.22 36.76
N LEU A 142 -17.89 -9.94 35.76
CA LEU A 142 -17.79 -10.78 34.57
C LEU A 142 -16.77 -11.91 34.70
N ALA A 143 -15.86 -11.83 35.67
CA ALA A 143 -14.78 -12.79 35.90
C ALA A 143 -15.22 -14.27 35.91
N PRO A 144 -16.36 -14.67 36.50
CA PRO A 144 -16.79 -16.08 36.49
C PRO A 144 -17.11 -16.62 35.09
N TYR A 145 -17.51 -15.73 34.18
CA TYR A 145 -17.95 -16.05 32.82
C TYR A 145 -16.83 -15.91 31.79
N LEU A 146 -15.76 -15.16 32.08
CA LEU A 146 -14.63 -15.02 31.19
C LEU A 146 -13.90 -16.36 31.01
N VAL A 147 -13.62 -16.70 29.75
CA VAL A 147 -12.74 -17.82 29.41
C VAL A 147 -11.29 -17.40 29.59
N ASP A 148 -10.97 -16.18 29.16
CA ASP A 148 -9.69 -15.50 29.35
C ASP A 148 -9.92 -13.99 29.44
N THR A 149 -8.85 -13.23 29.69
CA THR A 149 -8.86 -11.76 29.78
C THR A 149 -8.31 -11.07 28.53
N GLN A 150 -8.08 -11.83 27.46
CA GLN A 150 -7.56 -11.31 26.20
C GLN A 150 -8.69 -10.71 25.36
N SER A 151 -8.32 -9.74 24.53
CA SER A 151 -9.22 -9.24 23.49
C SER A 151 -9.11 -10.16 22.27
N HIS A 152 -10.25 -10.51 21.69
CA HIS A 152 -10.32 -11.36 20.50
C HIS A 152 -10.87 -10.56 19.32
N LEU A 153 -10.27 -10.71 18.14
CA LEU A 153 -10.73 -10.06 16.92
C LEU A 153 -11.63 -11.00 16.12
N LYS A 154 -12.92 -10.66 15.97
CA LYS A 154 -13.92 -11.43 15.21
C LYS A 154 -14.74 -10.53 14.31
N HIS A 155 -14.82 -10.87 13.02
CA HIS A 155 -15.47 -10.07 11.99
C HIS A 155 -15.02 -8.59 12.00
N GLY A 156 -13.75 -8.32 12.34
CA GLY A 156 -13.20 -6.97 12.44
C GLY A 156 -13.53 -6.22 13.74
N TYR A 157 -14.22 -6.86 14.70
CA TYR A 157 -14.55 -6.29 16.00
C TYR A 157 -13.77 -6.95 17.13
N GLU A 158 -13.30 -6.12 18.06
CA GLU A 158 -12.74 -6.57 19.33
C GLU A 158 -13.87 -7.07 20.25
N CYS A 159 -13.70 -8.25 20.83
CA CYS A 159 -14.74 -8.91 21.61
C CYS A 159 -14.18 -9.74 22.77
N LEU A 160 -15.07 -10.12 23.68
CA LEU A 160 -14.78 -10.97 24.84
C LEU A 160 -15.11 -12.42 24.52
N LEU A 161 -14.35 -13.36 25.10
CA LEU A 161 -14.67 -14.78 25.05
C LEU A 161 -15.30 -15.25 26.36
N LEU A 162 -16.56 -15.69 26.30
CA LEU A 162 -17.38 -15.98 27.48
C LEU A 162 -17.94 -17.41 27.49
N LYS A 163 -18.02 -18.02 28.67
CA LYS A 163 -18.79 -19.23 28.97
C LYS A 163 -20.28 -18.91 29.01
N SER A 164 -21.15 -19.91 28.81
CA SER A 164 -22.61 -19.73 28.93
C SER A 164 -23.03 -19.12 30.27
N GLY A 165 -24.16 -18.40 30.29
CA GLY A 165 -24.74 -17.81 31.51
C GLY A 165 -24.37 -16.35 31.76
N PHE A 166 -23.57 -15.72 30.90
CA PHE A 166 -23.16 -14.31 31.04
C PHE A 166 -24.30 -13.29 30.84
N SER A 167 -25.47 -13.70 30.33
CA SER A 167 -26.52 -12.78 29.88
C SER A 167 -27.12 -11.88 30.97
N SER A 168 -26.95 -12.24 32.25
CA SER A 168 -27.29 -11.39 33.39
C SER A 168 -26.22 -10.35 33.72
N ALA A 169 -24.94 -10.66 33.48
CA ALA A 169 -23.78 -9.82 33.80
C ALA A 169 -23.41 -8.84 32.68
N ILE A 170 -23.68 -9.17 31.42
CA ILE A 170 -23.35 -8.30 30.29
C ILE A 170 -24.34 -8.46 29.13
N LYS A 171 -24.73 -7.33 28.54
CA LYS A 171 -25.54 -7.26 27.32
C LYS A 171 -24.64 -6.97 26.11
N GLY A 172 -24.98 -7.58 24.98
CA GLY A 172 -24.19 -7.48 23.77
C GLY A 172 -24.69 -8.40 22.66
N VAL A 173 -24.00 -8.37 21.54
CA VAL A 173 -24.27 -9.22 20.37
C VAL A 173 -23.24 -10.34 20.34
N VAL A 174 -23.71 -11.58 20.21
CA VAL A 174 -22.84 -12.73 19.96
C VAL A 174 -22.43 -12.70 18.50
N LEU A 175 -21.13 -12.56 18.24
CA LEU A 175 -20.55 -12.53 16.91
C LEU A 175 -20.38 -13.93 16.33
N GLU A 176 -19.92 -14.87 17.16
CA GLU A 176 -19.60 -16.24 16.76
C GLU A 176 -19.54 -17.16 18.00
N ARG A 177 -19.56 -18.47 17.79
CA ARG A 177 -19.21 -19.47 18.82
C ARG A 177 -17.84 -20.07 18.54
N SER A 178 -17.06 -20.30 19.59
CA SER A 178 -15.81 -21.04 19.45
C SER A 178 -16.07 -22.52 19.21
N ALA A 179 -15.07 -23.25 18.73
CA ALA A 179 -15.13 -24.71 18.56
C ALA A 179 -15.44 -25.45 19.88
N ASN A 180 -15.03 -24.89 21.02
CA ASN A 180 -15.31 -25.43 22.35
C ASN A 180 -16.66 -24.97 22.93
N GLY A 181 -17.48 -24.28 22.13
CA GLY A 181 -18.83 -23.87 22.50
C GLY A 181 -18.95 -22.56 23.27
N TYR A 182 -17.85 -21.82 23.47
CA TYR A 182 -17.83 -20.48 24.08
C TYR A 182 -18.37 -19.41 23.13
N PHE A 183 -18.63 -18.22 23.64
CA PHE A 183 -19.28 -17.14 22.90
C PHE A 183 -18.34 -15.95 22.75
N TYR A 184 -18.14 -15.50 21.51
CA TYR A 184 -17.49 -14.23 21.20
C TYR A 184 -18.54 -13.12 21.30
N LEU A 185 -18.48 -12.30 22.33
CA LEU A 185 -19.47 -11.27 22.62
C LEU A 185 -18.89 -9.87 22.38
N LEU A 186 -19.59 -9.08 21.57
CA LEU A 186 -19.39 -7.64 21.46
C LEU A 186 -20.33 -6.91 22.45
N PRO A 187 -19.80 -6.26 23.51
CA PRO A 187 -20.60 -5.53 24.48
C PRO A 187 -21.41 -4.41 23.83
N GLU A 188 -22.61 -4.13 24.36
CA GLU A 188 -23.48 -3.05 23.86
C GLU A 188 -22.79 -1.67 23.84
N SER A 189 -21.99 -1.36 24.85
CA SER A 189 -21.20 -0.13 24.93
C SER A 189 -20.14 -0.01 23.81
N ALA A 190 -19.63 -1.13 23.31
CA ALA A 190 -18.69 -1.16 22.19
C ALA A 190 -19.37 -1.10 20.82
N GLN A 191 -20.67 -1.42 20.72
CA GLN A 191 -21.40 -1.44 19.43
C GLN A 191 -21.45 -0.06 18.77
N LYS A 192 -21.68 1.01 19.54
CA LYS A 192 -21.70 2.38 19.00
C LYS A 192 -20.33 2.77 18.40
N ILE A 193 -19.24 2.33 19.02
CA ILE A 193 -17.88 2.58 18.51
C ILE A 193 -17.63 1.73 17.27
N ALA A 194 -18.02 0.46 17.29
CA ALA A 194 -17.91 -0.44 16.15
C ALA A 194 -18.64 0.09 14.89
N GLN A 195 -19.83 0.65 15.06
CA GLN A 195 -20.57 1.31 13.98
C GLN A 195 -19.81 2.52 13.42
N LYS A 196 -19.27 3.38 14.29
CA LYS A 196 -18.45 4.53 13.85
C LYS A 196 -17.16 4.11 13.15
N ILE A 197 -16.49 3.06 13.62
CA ILE A 197 -15.31 2.49 12.95
C ILE A 197 -15.66 2.06 11.52
N THR A 198 -16.80 1.38 11.36
CA THR A 198 -17.28 0.93 10.04
C THR A 198 -17.60 2.13 9.15
N GLN A 199 -18.28 3.14 9.68
CA GLN A 199 -18.61 4.36 8.94
C GLN A 199 -17.34 5.09 8.47
N ILE A 200 -16.37 5.34 9.36
CA ILE A 200 -15.12 6.00 9.00
C ILE A 200 -14.31 5.15 8.00
N GLY A 201 -14.36 3.82 8.12
CA GLY A 201 -13.77 2.91 7.14
C GLY A 201 -14.34 3.14 5.73
N ASN A 202 -15.67 3.21 5.62
CA ASN A 202 -16.34 3.50 4.35
C ASN A 202 -15.99 4.91 3.82
N GLU A 203 -15.88 5.91 4.70
CA GLU A 203 -15.46 7.27 4.30
C GLU A 203 -14.03 7.29 3.76
N ILE A 204 -13.12 6.49 4.34
CA ILE A 204 -11.76 6.29 3.82
C ILE A 204 -11.79 5.63 2.45
N ASP A 205 -12.59 4.58 2.27
CA ASP A 205 -12.71 3.87 0.99
C ASP A 205 -13.23 4.80 -0.11
N CYS A 206 -14.26 5.62 0.20
CA CYS A 206 -14.76 6.65 -0.71
C CYS A 206 -13.67 7.66 -1.07
N CYS A 207 -12.93 8.18 -0.07
CA CYS A 207 -11.84 9.12 -0.29
C CYS A 207 -10.76 8.54 -1.21
N ILE A 208 -10.40 7.26 -1.02
CA ILE A 208 -9.45 6.56 -1.88
C ILE A 208 -9.97 6.42 -3.30
N VAL A 209 -11.26 6.08 -3.48
CA VAL A 209 -11.88 5.96 -4.81
C VAL A 209 -11.87 7.30 -5.54
N GLU A 210 -12.21 8.40 -4.87
CA GLU A 210 -12.17 9.75 -5.45
C GLU A 210 -10.73 10.15 -5.87
N MET A 211 -9.74 9.83 -5.04
CA MET A 211 -8.33 10.00 -5.40
C MET A 211 -7.97 9.19 -6.65
N CYS A 212 -8.35 7.91 -6.70
CA CYS A 212 -8.09 7.05 -7.85
C CYS A 212 -8.71 7.60 -9.14
N GLN A 213 -9.95 8.11 -9.07
CA GLN A 213 -10.63 8.74 -10.20
C GLN A 213 -9.93 10.01 -10.68
N THR A 214 -9.35 10.79 -9.76
CA THR A 214 -8.63 12.02 -10.09
C THR A 214 -7.26 11.72 -10.74
N LEU A 215 -6.65 10.60 -10.40
CA LEU A 215 -5.32 10.20 -10.85
C LEU A 215 -5.31 9.34 -12.13
N SER A 216 -6.46 8.82 -12.55
CA SER A 216 -6.62 7.96 -13.74
C SER A 216 -7.03 8.79 -14.96
#